data_AF-A0A945DZ62-F1
#
_entry.id   AF-A0A945DZ62-F1
#
_cell.length_a   1.000
_cell.length_b   1.000
_cell.length_c   1.000
_cell.angle_alpha   90.00
_cell.angle_beta   90.00
_cell.angle_gamma   90.00
#
_symmetry.space_group_name_H-M   'P 1'
#
loop_
_entity.id
_entity.type
_entity.pdbx_description
1 polymer ?
#
loop_
_entity_poly.entity_id
_entity_poly.type
_entity_poly.pdbx_seq_one_letter_code
_entity_poly.pdbx_strand_id
1 'polypeptide(L)'
;MTTSDTTHPYTGVFPIAPTPFNEDETLDLPGQKRVLDCMVDQGVDGICILANYSEQFLLTDEERNTLFELCLNHVAGRVPVI
;
A
#
# COMPACT_ATOMS: atom_id res chain seq x y z
N MET A 1 19.61 -25.41 6.80
CA MET A 1 18.54 -24.42 6.61
C MET A 1 18.61 -23.48 7.79
N THR A 2 19.41 -22.41 7.67
CA THR A 2 19.67 -21.46 8.76
C THR A 2 18.56 -20.43 8.77
N THR A 3 17.67 -20.52 9.75
CA THR A 3 16.72 -19.47 10.13
C THR A 3 17.51 -18.32 10.76
N SER A 4 17.81 -17.28 9.99
CA SER A 4 18.22 -15.99 10.55
C SER A 4 16.97 -15.15 10.74
N ASP A 5 16.20 -15.43 11.80
CA ASP A 5 15.17 -14.50 12.28
C ASP A 5 15.81 -13.56 13.29
N THR A 6 16.47 -12.52 12.76
CA THR A 6 16.79 -11.32 13.52
C THR A 6 15.78 -10.29 13.07
N THR A 7 14.81 -10.01 13.95
CA THR A 7 13.82 -8.95 13.80
C THR A 7 14.53 -7.60 13.71
N HIS A 8 14.98 -7.27 12.52
CA HIS A 8 15.54 -5.96 12.24
C HIS A 8 14.39 -4.96 12.32
N PRO A 9 14.50 -3.91 13.14
CA PRO A 9 13.48 -2.87 13.19
C PRO A 9 13.33 -2.24 11.80
N TYR A 10 12.10 -1.96 11.39
CA TYR A 10 11.85 -1.16 10.18
C TYR A 10 12.46 0.23 10.37
N THR A 11 13.24 0.69 9.39
CA THR A 11 13.92 1.99 9.41
C THR A 11 13.77 2.68 8.06
N GLY A 12 13.75 4.02 8.06
CA GLY A 12 13.61 4.82 6.84
C GLY A 12 12.23 5.42 6.66
N VAL A 13 11.77 5.54 5.41
CA VAL A 13 10.57 6.26 5.01
C VAL A 13 9.47 5.28 4.58
N PHE A 14 8.38 5.26 5.35
CA PHE A 14 7.20 4.41 5.13
C PHE A 14 5.96 5.30 4.98
N PRO A 15 5.70 5.88 3.80
CA PRO A 15 4.53 6.70 3.59
C PRO A 15 3.26 5.85 3.67
N ILE A 16 2.17 6.49 4.07
CA ILE A 16 0.83 5.93 3.95
C ILE A 16 0.34 6.22 2.52
N ALA A 17 0.02 5.19 1.76
CA ALA A 17 -0.58 5.32 0.45
C ALA A 17 -2.00 5.88 0.58
N PRO A 18 -2.34 7.02 -0.06
CA PRO A 18 -3.74 7.46 -0.16
C PRO A 18 -4.56 6.46 -0.98
N THR A 19 -5.87 6.43 -0.74
CA THR A 19 -6.82 5.72 -1.60
C THR A 19 -7.45 6.73 -2.56
N PRO A 20 -7.14 6.71 -3.87
CA PRO A 20 -7.78 7.60 -4.82
C PRO A 20 -9.16 7.07 -5.20
N PHE A 21 -10.09 8.01 -5.38
CA PHE A 21 -11.46 7.74 -5.81
C PHE A 21 -11.74 8.52 -7.09
N ASN A 22 -12.65 7.97 -7.90
CA ASN A 22 -13.23 8.65 -9.06
C ASN A 22 -14.21 9.74 -8.60
N GLU A 23 -14.66 10.60 -9.53
CA GLU A 23 -15.65 11.64 -9.22
C GLU A 23 -16.99 11.09 -8.73
N ASP A 24 -17.32 9.84 -9.09
CA ASP A 24 -18.52 9.13 -8.62
C ASP A 24 -18.29 8.36 -7.31
N GLU A 25 -17.20 8.66 -6.60
CA GLU A 25 -16.79 8.05 -5.32
C GLU A 25 -16.42 6.57 -5.40
N THR A 26 -16.38 5.96 -6.59
CA THR A 26 -15.87 4.59 -6.78
C THR A 26 -14.34 4.55 -6.72
N LEU A 27 -13.75 3.39 -6.40
CA LEU A 27 -12.29 3.23 -6.34
C LEU A 27 -11.60 3.51 -7.69
N ASP A 28 -10.58 4.37 -7.71
CA ASP A 28 -9.67 4.52 -8.86
C ASP A 28 -8.53 3.50 -8.76
N LEU A 29 -8.80 2.25 -9.13
CA LEU A 29 -7.81 1.16 -9.09
C LEU A 29 -6.57 1.45 -9.98
N PRO A 30 -6.70 1.98 -11.22
CA PRO A 30 -5.55 2.46 -11.98
C PRO A 30 -4.75 3.57 -11.27
N GLY A 31 -5.43 4.49 -10.60
CA GLY A 31 -4.82 5.53 -9.78
C GLY A 31 -4.03 4.98 -8.61
N GLN A 32 -4.59 3.99 -7.90
CA GLN A 32 -3.91 3.32 -6.80
C GLN A 32 -2.57 2.73 -7.28
N LYS A 33 -2.53 2.10 -8.45
CA LYS A 33 -1.28 1.59 -9.04
C LYS A 33 -0.25 2.69 -9.29
N ARG A 34 -0.69 3.83 -9.85
CA ARG A 34 0.19 4.98 -10.09
C ARG A 34 0.73 5.58 -8.80
N VAL A 35 -0.08 5.63 -7.74
CA VAL A 35 0.35 6.06 -6.40
C VAL A 35 1.47 5.16 -5.88
N LEU A 36 1.27 3.83 -5.96
CA LEU A 36 2.26 2.86 -5.51
C LEU A 36 3.55 2.94 -6.32
N ASP A 37 3.45 3.03 -7.65
CA ASP A 37 4.63 3.16 -8.51
C ASP A 37 5.39 4.45 -8.22
N CYS A 38 4.69 5.57 -8.04
CA CYS A 38 5.32 6.82 -7.63
C CYS A 38 6.13 6.65 -6.33
N MET A 39 5.55 6.03 -5.30
CA MET A 39 6.24 5.79 -4.03
C MET A 39 7.47 4.90 -4.21
N VAL A 40 7.34 3.79 -4.94
CA VAL A 40 8.45 2.89 -5.24
C VAL A 40 9.55 3.61 -6.02
N ASP A 41 9.20 4.40 -7.04
CA ASP A 41 10.14 5.13 -7.88
C ASP A 41 10.90 6.23 -7.11
N GLN A 42 10.31 6.76 -6.04
CA GLN A 42 11.00 7.68 -5.11
C GLN A 42 11.95 6.97 -4.13
N GLY A 43 11.99 5.63 -4.13
CA GLY A 43 12.93 4.87 -3.31
C GLY A 43 12.57 4.79 -1.82
N VAL A 44 11.27 4.68 -1.51
CA VAL A 44 10.80 4.49 -0.12
C VAL A 44 11.23 3.13 0.43
N ASP A 45 11.37 3.04 1.75
CA ASP A 45 11.82 1.83 2.44
C ASP A 45 10.68 0.83 2.70
N GLY A 46 9.43 1.27 2.52
CA GLY A 46 8.21 0.46 2.55
C GLY A 46 6.97 1.32 2.32
N ILE A 47 5.79 0.72 2.25
CA ILE A 47 4.53 1.44 2.04
C ILE A 47 3.49 0.92 3.03
N CYS A 48 2.83 1.83 3.75
CA CYS A 48 1.67 1.49 4.58
C CYS A 48 0.40 1.65 3.75
N ILE A 49 -0.45 0.63 3.70
CA ILE A 49 -1.73 0.66 2.98
C ILE A 49 -2.90 0.58 3.97
N LEU A 50 -4.09 1.03 3.55
CA LEU A 50 -5.30 0.92 4.36
C LEU A 50 -5.13 1.50 5.78
N ALA A 51 -4.37 2.58 5.95
CA ALA A 51 -4.26 3.24 7.25
C ALA A 51 -5.29 4.36 7.38
N ASN A 52 -5.26 5.09 8.50
CA ASN A 52 -6.22 6.17 8.76
C ASN A 52 -6.25 7.24 7.65
N TYR A 53 -5.09 7.56 7.07
CA TYR A 53 -4.98 8.52 5.95
C TYR A 53 -5.41 7.93 4.60
N SER A 54 -5.59 6.61 4.50
CA SER A 54 -6.12 5.91 3.31
C SER A 54 -7.65 5.78 3.37
N GLU A 55 -8.31 6.55 4.26
CA GLU A 55 -9.76 6.54 4.45
C GLU A 55 -10.31 5.17 4.87
N GLN A 56 -9.50 4.34 5.54
CA GLN A 56 -9.85 2.93 5.86
C GLN A 56 -11.24 2.77 6.51
N PHE A 57 -11.65 3.73 7.36
CA PHE A 57 -12.94 3.66 8.06
C PHE A 57 -14.16 3.98 7.19
N LEU A 58 -13.95 4.53 5.99
CA LEU A 58 -15.01 4.85 5.03
C LEU A 58 -15.16 3.78 3.95
N LEU A 59 -14.18 2.88 3.82
CA LEU A 59 -14.21 1.77 2.87
C LEU A 59 -15.08 0.62 3.39
N THR A 60 -15.86 0.05 2.48
CA THR A 60 -16.52 -1.24 2.70
C THR A 60 -15.49 -2.37 2.83
N ASP A 61 -15.91 -3.51 3.37
CA ASP A 61 -15.04 -4.71 3.45
C ASP A 61 -14.59 -5.19 2.07
N GLU A 62 -15.47 -5.09 1.06
CA GLU A 62 -15.17 -5.48 -0.32
C GLU A 62 -14.12 -4.56 -0.96
N GLU A 63 -14.26 -3.25 -0.77
CA GLU A 63 -13.28 -2.28 -1.25
C GLU A 63 -11.92 -2.46 -0.58
N ARG A 64 -11.90 -2.69 0.75
CA ARG A 64 -10.65 -2.98 1.47
C ARG A 64 -9.96 -4.22 0.94
N ASN A 65 -10.70 -5.31 0.71
CA ASN A 65 -10.14 -6.53 0.13
C ASN A 65 -9.61 -6.30 -1.28
N THR A 66 -10.33 -5.54 -2.11
CA THR A 66 -9.92 -5.19 -3.47
C THR A 66 -8.61 -4.40 -3.48
N LEU A 67 -8.50 -3.39 -2.61
CA LEU A 67 -7.30 -2.58 -2.48
C LEU A 67 -6.13 -3.36 -1.89
N PHE A 68 -6.36 -4.19 -0.88
CA PHE A 68 -5.35 -5.05 -0.29
C PHE A 68 -4.69 -5.96 -1.34
N GLU A 69 -5.52 -6.69 -2.10
CA GLU A 69 -5.05 -7.56 -3.17
C GLU A 69 -4.35 -6.77 -4.27
N LEU A 70 -4.90 -5.63 -4.69
CA LEU A 70 -4.28 -4.80 -5.73
C LEU A 70 -2.90 -4.29 -5.27
N CYS A 71 -2.79 -3.80 -4.04
CA CYS A 71 -1.55 -3.25 -3.51
C CYS A 71 -0.46 -4.32 -3.42
N LEU A 72 -0.76 -5.49 -2.84
CA LEU A 72 0.23 -6.57 -2.72
C LEU A 72 0.67 -7.09 -4.09
N ASN A 73 -0.28 -7.35 -4.98
CA ASN A 73 0.02 -7.88 -6.31
C ASN A 73 0.77 -6.87 -7.18
N HIS A 74 0.45 -5.57 -7.07
CA HIS A 74 1.11 -4.54 -7.86
C HIS A 74 2.51 -4.23 -7.31
N VAL A 75 2.68 -4.07 -5.99
CA VAL A 75 4.00 -3.84 -5.39
C VAL A 75 4.93 -5.03 -5.63
N ALA A 76 4.39 -6.26 -5.60
CA ALA A 76 5.11 -7.48 -5.99
C ALA A 76 6.47 -7.66 -5.28
N GLY A 77 6.56 -7.26 -4.02
CA GLY A 77 7.77 -7.38 -3.20
C GLY A 77 8.90 -6.40 -3.54
N ARG A 78 8.65 -5.36 -4.36
CA ARG A 78 9.62 -4.29 -4.64
C ARG A 78 10.06 -3.57 -3.36
N VAL A 79 9.13 -3.39 -2.43
CA VAL A 79 9.33 -2.87 -1.07
C VAL A 79 8.39 -3.60 -0.10
N PRO A 80 8.68 -3.64 1.22
CA PRO A 80 7.74 -4.11 2.22
C PRO A 80 6.41 -3.33 2.18
N VAL A 81 5.30 -4.04 2.33
CA VAL A 81 3.96 -3.44 2.46
C VAL A 81 3.42 -3.78 3.85
N ILE A 82 2.95 -2.75 4.57
CA ILE A 82 2.44 -2.82 5.95
C ILE A 82 0.95 -2.50 5.99
#